data_AF-A0A6I3BSI3-F1
#
_entry.id   AF-A0A6I3BSI3-F1
#
_cell.length_a   1.000
_cell.length_b   1.000
_cell.length_c   1.000
_cell.angle_alpha   90.00
_cell.angle_beta   90.00
_cell.angle_gamma   90.00
#
_symmetry.space_group_name_H-M   'P 1'
#
loop_
_entity.id
_entity.type
_entity.pdbx_description
1 polymer ?
#
loop_
_entity_poly.entity_id
_entity_poly.type
_entity_poly.pdbx_seq_one_letter_code
_entity_poly.pdbx_strand_id
1 'polypeptide(L)'
;MTAVAIELDGVLGDTEGLWNAWLEDVSRRAQIDPERLDEQLPNWRQLLERFAEDHAPVYLRPSSGATAALRALQTDGVTIGVFTDRPDVLAAVALSHLGAARRVSHLEAGPGSLDRLLAILGPDARVVRTLAEL
;
A
#
# COMPACT_ATOMS: atom_id res chain seq x y z
N MET A 1 6.52 21.68 8.07
CA MET A 1 6.10 20.58 7.18
C MET A 1 4.62 20.36 7.42
N THR A 2 3.78 20.48 6.40
CA THR A 2 2.31 20.36 6.53
C THR A 2 1.78 19.01 6.06
N ALA A 3 2.52 18.33 5.17
CA ALA A 3 2.16 17.03 4.64
C ALA A 3 3.39 16.14 4.39
N VAL A 4 3.16 14.82 4.38
CA VAL A 4 4.15 13.79 4.05
C VAL A 4 3.53 12.74 3.13
N ALA A 5 4.26 12.33 2.10
CA ALA A 5 3.93 11.23 1.19
C ALA A 5 4.83 10.03 1.52
N ILE A 6 4.24 8.93 1.97
CA ILE A 6 4.96 7.75 2.47
C ILE A 6 4.80 6.59 1.49
N GLU A 7 5.90 5.95 1.09
CA GLU A 7 5.87 4.73 0.29
C GLU A 7 5.40 3.54 1.15
N LEU A 8 4.35 2.83 0.75
CA LEU A 8 3.80 1.70 1.50
C LEU A 8 4.85 0.61 1.72
N ASP A 9 5.41 0.10 0.61
CA ASP A 9 6.25 -1.11 0.61
C ASP A 9 7.62 -0.90 1.27
N GLY A 10 8.19 0.30 1.11
CA GLY A 10 9.49 0.66 1.69
C GLY A 10 9.45 1.12 3.15
N VAL A 11 8.28 1.52 3.66
CA VAL A 11 8.16 2.16 4.97
C VAL A 11 7.23 1.43 5.93
N LEU A 12 6.03 1.08 5.48
CA LEU A 12 4.96 0.59 6.36
C LEU A 12 4.88 -0.94 6.36
N GLY A 13 5.08 -1.57 5.20
CA GLY A 13 5.16 -3.01 5.05
C GLY A 13 5.21 -3.43 3.59
N ASP A 14 6.18 -4.30 3.28
CA ASP A 14 6.42 -4.81 1.93
C ASP A 14 5.31 -5.77 1.48
N THR A 15 4.56 -5.38 0.45
CA THR A 15 3.46 -6.18 -0.10
C THR A 15 3.89 -7.11 -1.24
N GLU A 16 5.16 -7.08 -1.65
CA GLU A 16 5.66 -7.87 -2.79
C GLU A 16 5.43 -9.37 -2.61
N GLY A 17 5.73 -9.91 -1.42
CA GLY A 17 5.53 -11.33 -1.13
C GLY A 17 4.06 -11.75 -1.24
N LEU A 18 3.13 -10.91 -0.78
CA LEU A 18 1.70 -11.18 -0.84
C LEU A 18 1.18 -11.12 -2.28
N TRP A 19 1.62 -10.11 -3.04
CA TRP A 19 1.29 -9.96 -4.45
C TRP A 19 1.75 -11.17 -5.29
N ASN A 20 3.01 -11.56 -5.13
CA ASN A 20 3.60 -12.68 -5.87
C ASN A 20 2.91 -14.00 -5.54
N ALA A 21 2.56 -14.23 -4.26
CA ALA A 21 1.84 -15.42 -3.84
C ALA A 21 0.44 -15.52 -4.47
N TRP A 22 -0.27 -14.39 -4.58
CA TRP A 22 -1.56 -14.36 -5.27
C TRP A 22 -1.41 -14.64 -6.76
N LEU A 23 -0.44 -14.00 -7.43
CA LEU A 23 -0.15 -14.25 -8.84
C LEU A 23 0.15 -15.72 -9.12
N GLU A 24 0.93 -16.37 -8.24
CA GLU A 24 1.23 -17.80 -8.35
C GLU A 24 -0.02 -18.68 -8.16
N ASP A 25 -0.92 -18.33 -7.24
CA ASP A 25 -2.17 -19.07 -7.01
C ASP A 25 -3.10 -18.98 -8.23
N VAL A 26 -3.34 -17.76 -8.76
CA VAL A 26 -4.24 -17.58 -9.90
C VAL A 26 -3.66 -18.14 -11.19
N SER A 27 -2.35 -18.02 -11.42
CA SER A 27 -1.69 -18.58 -12.60
C SER A 27 -1.80 -20.11 -12.64
N ARG A 28 -1.66 -20.78 -11.48
CA ARG A 28 -1.81 -22.24 -11.38
C ARG A 28 -3.24 -22.71 -11.59
N ARG A 29 -4.23 -21.97 -11.07
CA ARG A 29 -5.65 -22.38 -11.14
C ARG A 29 -6.31 -22.06 -12.48
N ALA A 30 -5.98 -20.91 -13.06
CA ALA A 30 -6.68 -20.38 -14.22
C ALA A 30 -5.82 -20.38 -15.50
N GLN A 31 -4.55 -20.78 -15.43
CA GLN A 31 -3.61 -20.76 -16.57
C GLN A 31 -3.54 -19.40 -17.28
N ILE A 32 -3.70 -18.32 -16.50
CA ILE A 32 -3.70 -16.96 -17.02
C ILE A 32 -2.30 -16.35 -17.03
N ASP A 33 -2.12 -15.39 -17.92
CA ASP A 33 -0.95 -14.52 -17.97
C ASP A 33 -1.13 -13.34 -16.97
N PRO A 34 -0.25 -13.19 -15.97
CA PRO A 34 -0.26 -12.07 -15.03
C PRO A 34 -0.25 -10.67 -15.67
N GLU A 35 0.29 -10.54 -16.89
CA GLU A 35 0.31 -9.25 -17.59
C GLU A 35 -1.06 -8.91 -18.23
N ARG A 36 -1.97 -9.88 -18.29
CA ARG A 36 -3.28 -9.77 -18.96
C ARG A 36 -4.46 -10.02 -18.02
N LEU A 37 -4.29 -9.71 -16.73
CA LEU A 37 -5.31 -9.94 -15.69
C LEU A 37 -6.66 -9.28 -16.02
N ASP A 38 -6.67 -8.02 -16.48
CA ASP A 38 -7.92 -7.32 -16.81
C ASP A 38 -8.67 -8.00 -17.97
N GLU A 39 -7.96 -8.65 -18.89
CA GLU A 39 -8.55 -9.34 -20.04
C GLU A 39 -8.99 -10.77 -19.70
N GLN A 40 -8.17 -11.51 -18.94
CA GLN A 40 -8.33 -12.95 -18.72
C GLN A 40 -9.06 -13.27 -17.41
N LEU A 41 -9.06 -12.34 -16.46
CA LEU A 41 -9.72 -12.50 -15.17
C LEU A 41 -10.38 -11.17 -14.73
N PRO A 42 -11.47 -10.71 -15.38
CA PRO A 42 -12.05 -9.38 -15.12
C PRO A 42 -12.44 -9.11 -13.65
N ASN A 43 -12.67 -10.16 -12.85
CA ASN A 43 -12.97 -10.07 -11.42
C ASN A 43 -11.73 -10.19 -10.50
N TRP A 44 -10.52 -10.08 -11.04
CA TRP A 44 -9.27 -10.33 -10.30
C TRP A 44 -9.12 -9.46 -9.06
N ARG A 45 -9.60 -8.21 -9.07
CA ARG A 45 -9.52 -7.29 -7.92
C ARG A 45 -10.24 -7.86 -6.69
N GLN A 46 -11.45 -8.40 -6.88
CA GLN A 46 -12.22 -9.02 -5.79
C GLN A 46 -11.55 -10.30 -5.29
N LEU A 47 -10.93 -11.07 -6.20
CA LEU A 47 -10.19 -12.28 -5.83
C LEU A 47 -8.92 -11.95 -5.05
N LEU A 48 -8.22 -10.89 -5.45
CA LEU A 48 -7.04 -10.37 -4.76
C LEU A 48 -7.38 -9.84 -3.38
N GLU A 49 -8.43 -9.05 -3.24
CA GLU A 49 -8.88 -8.52 -1.95
C GLU A 49 -9.10 -9.66 -0.95
N ARG A 50 -9.94 -10.65 -1.32
CA ARG A 50 -10.22 -11.80 -0.46
C ARG A 50 -8.95 -12.59 -0.12
N PHE A 51 -8.10 -12.86 -1.11
CA PHE A 51 -6.85 -13.57 -0.87
C PHE A 51 -5.94 -12.78 0.09
N ALA A 52 -5.84 -11.47 -0.11
CA ALA A 52 -5.03 -10.58 0.72
C ALA A 52 -5.54 -10.53 2.16
N GLU A 53 -6.86 -10.46 2.37
CA GLU A 53 -7.45 -10.49 3.72
C GLU A 53 -7.10 -11.78 4.47
N ASP A 54 -7.18 -12.92 3.78
CA ASP A 54 -6.87 -14.23 4.36
C ASP A 54 -5.37 -14.43 4.65
N HIS A 55 -4.49 -13.82 3.85
CA HIS A 55 -3.05 -14.11 3.86
C HIS A 55 -2.16 -12.97 4.36
N ALA A 56 -2.68 -11.74 4.55
CA ALA A 56 -1.91 -10.61 5.06
C ALA A 56 -1.12 -10.93 6.34
N PRO A 57 -1.64 -11.68 7.33
CA PRO A 57 -0.87 -12.07 8.51
C PRO A 57 0.34 -12.97 8.24
N VAL A 58 0.50 -13.55 7.05
CA VAL A 58 1.69 -14.34 6.70
C VAL A 58 2.82 -13.43 6.22
N TYR A 59 2.48 -12.44 5.39
CA TYR A 59 3.45 -11.62 4.68
C TYR A 59 3.73 -10.27 5.36
N LEU A 60 2.74 -9.72 6.06
CA LEU A 60 2.79 -8.38 6.62
C LEU A 60 2.89 -8.41 8.13
N ARG A 61 3.90 -7.69 8.65
CA ARG A 61 4.16 -7.53 10.08
C ARG A 61 4.06 -6.05 10.46
N PRO A 62 3.17 -5.68 11.39
CA PRO A 62 3.14 -4.32 11.91
C PRO A 62 4.50 -3.92 12.50
N SER A 63 5.00 -2.75 12.11
CA SER A 63 6.23 -2.17 12.66
C SER A 63 5.91 -1.20 13.79
N SER A 64 6.48 -1.44 14.97
CA SER A 64 6.32 -0.54 16.11
C SER A 64 6.93 0.84 15.84
N GLY A 65 8.07 0.88 15.14
CA GLY A 65 8.72 2.11 14.70
C GLY A 65 7.84 2.92 13.75
N ALA A 66 7.29 2.28 12.72
CA ALA A 66 6.39 2.96 11.77
C ALA A 66 5.13 3.47 12.49
N THR A 67 4.56 2.64 13.38
CA THR A 67 3.39 3.02 14.18
C THR A 67 3.66 4.24 15.07
N ALA A 68 4.83 4.29 15.72
CA ALA A 68 5.21 5.42 16.56
C ALA A 68 5.42 6.70 15.75
N ALA A 69 6.12 6.61 14.61
CA ALA A 69 6.37 7.75 13.73
C ALA A 69 5.06 8.31 13.14
N LEU A 70 4.15 7.45 12.65
CA LEU A 70 2.83 7.88 12.18
C LEU A 70 2.01 8.58 13.27
N ARG A 71 2.12 8.14 14.52
CA ARG A 71 1.44 8.80 15.66
C ARG A 71 2.05 10.16 15.97
N ALA A 72 3.37 10.29 15.92
CA ALA A 72 4.06 11.57 16.11
C ALA A 72 3.63 12.58 15.04
N LEU A 73 3.68 12.20 13.76
CA LEU A 73 3.22 13.03 12.64
C LEU A 73 1.77 13.49 12.80
N GLN A 74 0.87 12.57 13.20
CA GLN A 74 -0.53 12.92 13.45
C GLN A 74 -0.71 13.89 14.64
N THR A 75 0.11 13.75 15.68
CA THR A 75 0.10 14.64 16.86
C THR A 75 0.57 16.05 16.49
N ASP A 76 1.54 16.13 15.59
CA ASP A 76 2.07 17.39 15.05
C ASP A 76 1.15 18.02 13.98
N GLY A 77 0.00 17.40 13.69
CA GLY A 77 -0.98 17.89 12.72
C GLY A 77 -0.53 17.75 11.26
N VAL A 78 0.44 16.88 10.97
CA VAL A 78 0.92 16.61 9.61
C VAL A 78 -0.12 15.77 8.86
N THR A 79 -0.47 16.19 7.64
CA THR A 79 -1.31 15.40 6.74
C THR A 79 -0.51 14.23 6.18
N ILE A 80 -1.00 13.00 6.36
CA ILE A 80 -0.28 11.79 5.96
C ILE A 80 -0.92 11.19 4.72
N GLY A 81 -0.17 11.14 3.62
CA GLY A 81 -0.51 10.39 2.42
C GLY A 81 0.35 9.14 2.26
N VAL A 82 -0.20 8.10 1.65
CA VAL A 82 0.51 6.86 1.32
C VAL A 82 0.41 6.60 -0.18
N PHE A 83 1.51 6.17 -0.79
CA PHE A 83 1.55 5.77 -2.19
C PHE A 83 2.19 4.39 -2.38
N THR A 84 1.80 3.70 -3.45
CA THR A 84 2.43 2.46 -3.92
C THR A 84 2.14 2.24 -5.40
N ASP A 85 3.03 1.56 -6.12
CA ASP A 85 2.75 1.11 -7.49
C ASP A 85 1.92 -0.18 -7.54
N ARG A 86 1.60 -0.76 -6.37
CA ARG A 86 0.78 -1.97 -6.24
C ARG A 86 -0.72 -1.66 -6.42
N PRO A 87 -1.56 -2.66 -6.75
CA PRO A 87 -3.00 -2.46 -6.87
C PRO A 87 -3.65 -1.83 -5.64
N ASP A 88 -4.68 -1.02 -5.87
CA ASP A 88 -5.45 -0.29 -4.86
C ASP A 88 -6.05 -1.20 -3.78
N VAL A 89 -6.67 -2.31 -4.19
CA VAL A 89 -7.26 -3.28 -3.26
C VAL A 89 -6.20 -3.92 -2.34
N LEU A 90 -5.01 -4.20 -2.86
CA LEU A 90 -3.90 -4.76 -2.08
C LEU A 90 -3.37 -3.73 -1.08
N ALA A 91 -3.20 -2.49 -1.53
CA ALA A 91 -2.73 -1.39 -0.70
C ALA A 91 -3.70 -1.11 0.47
N ALA A 92 -5.00 -1.13 0.21
CA ALA A 92 -6.03 -0.92 1.22
C ALA A 92 -6.01 -2.02 2.30
N VAL A 93 -5.97 -3.29 1.89
CA VAL A 93 -5.87 -4.43 2.83
C VAL A 93 -4.59 -4.35 3.65
N ALA A 94 -3.46 -4.05 3.00
CA ALA A 94 -2.18 -3.90 3.68
C ALA A 94 -2.21 -2.81 4.76
N LEU A 95 -2.72 -1.61 4.44
CA LEU A 95 -2.83 -0.51 5.41
C LEU A 95 -3.75 -0.84 6.59
N SER A 96 -4.85 -1.57 6.34
CA SER A 96 -5.77 -2.02 7.37
C SER A 96 -5.05 -2.98 8.34
N HIS A 97 -4.41 -4.01 7.79
CA HIS A 97 -3.68 -5.03 8.57
C HIS A 97 -2.48 -4.45 9.33
N LEU A 98 -1.76 -3.49 8.74
CA LEU A 98 -0.64 -2.80 9.38
C LEU A 98 -1.09 -1.78 10.45
N GLY A 99 -2.40 -1.57 10.64
CA GLY A 99 -2.96 -0.64 11.62
C GLY A 99 -2.72 0.84 11.29
N ALA A 100 -2.35 1.14 10.04
CA ALA A 100 -2.04 2.47 9.56
C ALA A 100 -3.25 3.20 8.96
N ALA A 101 -4.27 2.46 8.46
CA ALA A 101 -5.41 3.00 7.73
C ALA A 101 -6.08 4.23 8.39
N ARG A 102 -6.27 4.21 9.72
CA ARG A 102 -6.93 5.31 10.46
C ARG A 102 -6.14 6.62 10.52
N ARG A 103 -4.86 6.60 10.17
CA ARG A 103 -3.95 7.75 10.24
C ARG A 103 -3.64 8.32 8.86
N VAL A 104 -3.90 7.54 7.82
CA VAL A 104 -3.68 7.93 6.43
C VAL A 104 -4.89 8.75 5.97
N SER A 105 -4.61 9.96 5.48
CA SER A 105 -5.61 10.87 4.93
C SER A 105 -5.89 10.58 3.46
N HIS A 106 -4.87 10.16 2.71
CA HIS A 106 -4.95 9.85 1.29
C HIS A 106 -4.14 8.60 0.95
N LEU A 107 -4.71 7.70 0.17
CA LEU A 107 -4.03 6.54 -0.41
C LEU A 107 -4.09 6.66 -1.93
N GLU A 108 -2.94 6.61 -2.58
CA GLU A 108 -2.83 6.48 -4.04
C GLU A 108 -2.12 5.18 -4.39
N ALA A 109 -2.63 4.45 -5.37
CA ALA A 109 -2.13 3.12 -5.72
C ALA A 109 -2.02 2.93 -7.23
N GLY A 110 -1.20 1.98 -7.67
CA GLY A 110 -0.89 1.73 -9.07
C GLY A 110 0.08 2.75 -9.67
N PRO A 111 0.44 2.59 -10.96
CA PRO A 111 1.45 3.40 -11.62
C PRO A 111 1.17 4.90 -11.52
N GLY A 112 2.21 5.69 -11.20
CA GLY A 112 2.11 7.14 -11.06
C GLY A 112 1.37 7.60 -9.80
N SER A 113 1.23 6.73 -8.80
CA SER A 113 0.58 7.04 -7.52
C SER A 113 1.22 8.22 -6.79
N LEU A 114 2.55 8.33 -6.82
CA LEU A 114 3.28 9.43 -6.18
C LEU A 114 2.87 10.79 -6.76
N ASP A 115 2.84 10.94 -8.08
CA ASP A 115 2.52 12.22 -8.71
C ASP A 115 1.08 12.64 -8.41
N ARG A 116 0.14 11.68 -8.42
CA ARG A 116 -1.25 11.94 -8.03
C ARG A 116 -1.37 12.34 -6.57
N LEU A 117 -0.61 11.69 -5.68
CA LEU A 117 -0.62 12.02 -4.26
C LEU A 117 -0.04 13.41 -4.00
N LEU A 118 1.06 13.78 -4.66
CA LEU A 118 1.67 15.10 -4.54
C LEU A 118 0.74 16.20 -5.08
N ALA A 119 -0.05 15.92 -6.12
CA ALA A 119 -1.08 16.85 -6.60
C ALA A 119 -2.16 17.15 -5.55
N ILE A 120 -2.42 16.21 -4.62
CA ILE A 120 -3.36 16.37 -3.50
C ILE A 120 -2.70 17.06 -2.30
N LEU A 121 -1.51 16.60 -1.90
CA LEU A 121 -0.82 17.08 -0.69
C LEU A 121 -0.14 18.44 -0.88
N GLY A 122 0.11 18.83 -2.13
CA GLY A 122 0.82 20.04 -2.50
C GLY A 122 2.33 19.82 -2.69
N PRO A 123 3.01 20.79 -3.35
CA PRO A 123 4.40 20.66 -3.78
C PRO A 123 5.42 20.61 -2.62
N ASP A 124 5.04 21.09 -1.44
CA ASP A 124 5.91 21.11 -0.24
C ASP A 124 5.83 19.80 0.58
N ALA A 125 5.06 18.81 0.12
CA ALA A 125 4.94 17.52 0.79
C ALA A 125 6.27 16.77 0.76
N ARG A 126 6.73 16.33 1.93
CA ARG A 126 7.96 15.54 2.04
C ARG A 126 7.71 14.10 1.57
N VAL A 127 8.53 13.60 0.65
CA VAL A 127 8.49 12.19 0.24
C VAL A 127 9.38 11.34 1.16
N VAL A 128 8.85 10.21 1.63
CA VAL A 128 9.53 9.26 2.52
C VAL A 128 9.42 7.87 1.89
N ARG A 129 10.57 7.24 1.62
CA ARG A 129 10.66 5.92 0.98
C ARG A 129 11.22 4.84 1.88
N THR A 130 11.88 5.23 2.96
CA THR A 130 12.41 4.28 3.94
C THR A 130 11.96 4.63 5.35
N LEU A 131 11.88 3.63 6.23
CA LEU A 131 11.55 3.86 7.63
C LEU A 131 12.54 4.79 8.35
N ALA A 132 13.80 4.83 7.92
CA ALA A 132 14.82 5.70 8.51
C ALA A 132 14.58 7.19 8.18
N GLU A 133 13.83 7.48 7.12
CA GLU A 133 13.46 8.84 6.72
C GLU A 133 12.17 9.31 7.42
N LEU A 134 11.38 8.39 7.98
CA LEU A 134 10.09 8.70 8.60
C LEU A 134 10.24 9.35 9.98
#